data_AF-A0A9E2R794-F1
#
_entry.id   AF-A0A9E2R794-F1
#
_cell.length_a   1.000
_cell.length_b   1.000
_cell.length_c   1.000
_cell.angle_alpha   90.00
_cell.angle_beta   90.00
_cell.angle_gamma   90.00
#
_symmetry.space_group_name_H-M   'P 1'
#
loop_
_entity.id
_entity.type
_entity.pdbx_description
1 polymer ?
#
loop_
_entity_poly.entity_id
_entity_poly.type
_entity_poly.pdbx_seq_one_letter_code
_entity_poly.pdbx_strand_id
1 'polypeptide(L)'
;MNRKTFAVMMLVAAASTAMAGPLNPPPGPIAATMKTLAEFEARIAINATNTPGASNAMFVISQPGSYYLTGDVNVDASKSGIVVQASNVTIDLNGFTIKGIAGSVAGVSGGGKDRVKVVNGRIVGMSTGIYITHSTSYHQAIVLEDLVISQSTNDGVFIGGGALRHCEIERSGGIGAFITANTASTVEDCTFYDNGSNGLNMYSGTVRNSSASSNSGTGISVTTGTVLGCTAADNFVGITIEAGVVKDSTVQDNRDLGIRANGNALNSNNSISNNTFVDQSIGIQVQNTSGTRIEGNAITRMYVGVSLLTGNNYAFSNSFRGCTHAFNVAANNRIGTLVTGTASPMFIGNVGGGLGTTDPYANIIH
;
A
#
# COMPACT_ATOMS: atom_id res chain seq x y z
N MET A 1 101.85 8.25 -29.70
CA MET A 1 101.28 6.90 -29.48
C MET A 1 100.18 7.03 -28.43
N ASN A 2 98.92 6.69 -28.78
CA ASN A 2 97.80 6.20 -27.91
C ASN A 2 97.51 6.88 -26.55
N ARG A 3 96.28 7.12 -26.06
CA ARG A 3 94.89 6.92 -26.49
C ARG A 3 94.02 7.41 -25.29
N LYS A 4 92.82 7.91 -25.57
CA LYS A 4 91.58 7.84 -24.74
C LYS A 4 91.31 8.89 -23.65
N THR A 5 90.36 9.78 -23.97
CA THR A 5 89.01 9.95 -23.38
C THR A 5 88.81 9.60 -21.91
N PHE A 6 88.33 10.55 -21.10
CA PHE A 6 87.11 10.45 -20.25
C PHE A 6 86.81 11.81 -19.57
N ALA A 7 85.53 12.19 -19.59
CA ALA A 7 84.99 13.46 -19.13
C ALA A 7 84.71 13.47 -17.62
N VAL A 8 84.82 14.64 -16.95
CA VAL A 8 84.13 14.93 -15.69
C VAL A 8 83.59 16.37 -15.68
N MET A 9 82.29 16.43 -15.41
CA MET A 9 81.34 17.54 -15.29
C MET A 9 81.80 18.77 -14.47
N MET A 10 81.56 19.97 -15.03
CA MET A 10 81.29 21.19 -14.26
C MET A 10 79.81 21.19 -13.82
N LEU A 11 79.57 21.27 -12.51
CA LEU A 11 78.25 21.55 -11.94
C LEU A 11 78.20 23.04 -11.58
N VAL A 12 77.63 23.87 -12.46
CA VAL A 12 77.28 25.26 -12.15
C VAL A 12 75.80 25.29 -11.78
N ALA A 13 75.51 25.74 -10.56
CA ALA A 13 74.15 25.94 -10.06
C ALA A 13 73.44 27.02 -10.89
N ALA A 14 72.45 26.62 -11.69
CA ALA A 14 71.51 27.55 -12.31
C ALA A 14 70.29 27.68 -11.40
N ALA A 15 70.18 28.81 -10.70
CA ALA A 15 68.93 29.23 -10.09
C ALA A 15 67.91 29.50 -11.21
N SER A 16 66.95 28.59 -11.40
CA SER A 16 65.82 28.83 -12.29
C SER A 16 64.89 29.83 -11.61
N THR A 17 64.87 31.05 -12.13
CA THR A 17 63.76 31.98 -11.88
C THR A 17 62.49 31.28 -12.36
N ALA A 18 61.58 30.96 -11.44
CA ALA A 18 60.22 30.58 -11.81
C ALA A 18 59.57 31.79 -12.48
N MET A 19 59.60 31.84 -13.81
CA MET A 19 58.76 32.76 -14.55
C MET A 19 57.31 32.32 -14.36
N ALA A 20 56.56 33.08 -13.57
CA ALA A 20 55.11 32.96 -13.57
C ALA A 20 54.61 33.15 -15.01
N GLY A 21 53.76 32.24 -15.47
CA GLY A 21 53.09 32.39 -16.76
C GLY A 21 52.34 33.73 -16.82
N PRO A 22 52.08 34.27 -18.02
CA PRO A 22 51.39 35.55 -18.16
C PRO A 22 50.11 35.57 -17.32
N LEU A 23 49.96 36.57 -16.45
CA LEU A 23 48.76 36.77 -15.61
C LEU A 23 47.50 37.09 -16.44
N ASN A 24 47.65 37.24 -17.75
CA ASN A 24 46.56 37.33 -18.71
C ASN A 24 46.42 35.98 -19.43
N PRO A 25 45.43 35.14 -19.07
CA PRO A 25 45.10 33.97 -19.87
C PRO A 25 44.78 34.40 -21.32
N PRO A 26 45.03 33.54 -22.33
CA PRO A 26 44.71 33.87 -23.71
C PRO A 26 43.22 34.23 -23.82
N PRO A 27 42.85 35.36 -24.46
CA PRO A 27 41.45 35.66 -24.72
C PRO A 27 40.90 34.60 -25.68
N GLY A 28 40.18 33.63 -25.12
CA GLY A 28 39.39 32.64 -25.85
C GLY A 28 37.95 32.70 -25.34
N PRO A 29 36.93 32.49 -26.20
CA PRO A 29 35.55 32.38 -25.73
C PRO A 29 35.48 31.29 -24.65
N ILE A 30 35.06 31.66 -23.44
CA ILE A 30 34.66 30.69 -22.42
C ILE A 30 33.40 30.00 -22.92
N ALA A 31 33.53 28.76 -23.41
CA ALA A 31 32.37 27.91 -23.65
C ALA A 31 31.65 27.69 -22.32
N ALA A 32 30.32 27.78 -22.30
CA ALA A 32 29.55 27.57 -21.08
C ALA A 32 29.87 26.18 -20.51
N THR A 33 30.44 26.15 -19.30
CA THR A 33 30.76 24.91 -18.57
C THR A 33 29.60 24.43 -17.70
N MET A 34 28.51 25.20 -17.63
CA MET A 34 27.31 24.90 -16.86
C MET A 34 26.30 24.17 -17.74
N LYS A 35 25.83 23.01 -17.26
CA LYS A 35 24.60 22.40 -17.78
C LYS A 35 23.43 23.33 -17.46
N THR A 36 22.61 23.62 -18.46
CA THR A 36 21.35 24.33 -18.31
C THR A 36 20.35 23.49 -17.51
N LEU A 37 19.33 24.12 -16.91
CA LEU A 37 18.25 23.40 -16.20
C LEU A 37 17.54 22.39 -17.13
N ALA A 38 17.44 22.71 -18.42
CA ALA A 38 16.92 21.82 -19.46
C ALA A 38 17.83 20.61 -19.74
N GLU A 39 19.13 20.72 -19.45
CA GLU A 39 20.10 19.61 -19.54
C GLU A 39 20.18 18.79 -18.24
N PHE A 40 19.54 19.24 -17.15
CA PHE A 40 19.55 18.55 -15.85
C PHE A 40 18.19 17.93 -15.46
N GLU A 41 17.05 18.48 -15.93
CA GLU A 41 15.73 17.87 -15.69
C GLU A 41 14.91 17.74 -16.97
N ALA A 42 14.94 16.54 -17.58
CA ALA A 42 14.10 16.17 -18.73
C ALA A 42 12.63 15.90 -18.32
N ARG A 43 12.01 16.83 -17.58
CA ARG A 43 10.59 16.77 -17.23
C ARG A 43 9.80 17.79 -18.05
N ILE A 44 8.61 17.40 -18.50
CA ILE A 44 7.74 18.19 -19.38
C ILE A 44 6.63 18.81 -18.52
N ALA A 45 6.54 20.14 -18.49
CA ALA A 45 5.47 20.81 -17.76
C ALA A 45 4.11 20.47 -18.38
N ILE A 46 3.13 20.10 -17.55
CA ILE A 46 1.74 19.87 -17.96
C ILE A 46 1.07 21.24 -18.07
N ASN A 47 0.77 21.65 -19.31
CA ASN A 47 0.12 22.91 -19.64
C ASN A 47 -0.47 22.86 -21.06
N ALA A 48 -1.13 23.94 -21.48
CA ALA A 48 -1.78 24.01 -22.80
C ALA A 48 -0.80 23.91 -23.99
N THR A 49 0.48 24.22 -23.80
CA THR A 49 1.50 24.15 -24.86
C THR A 49 2.03 22.73 -25.05
N ASN A 50 2.40 22.05 -23.97
CA ASN A 50 3.10 20.78 -24.02
C ASN A 50 2.15 19.56 -24.00
N THR A 51 1.00 19.69 -23.35
CA THR A 51 0.03 18.62 -23.14
C THR A 51 -1.39 19.14 -23.41
N PRO A 52 -1.69 19.67 -24.61
CA PRO A 52 -2.97 20.28 -24.90
C PRO A 52 -4.15 19.37 -24.54
N GLY A 53 -5.24 19.96 -24.03
CA GLY A 53 -6.46 19.26 -23.67
C GLY A 53 -7.24 18.70 -24.87
N ALA A 54 -8.33 18.01 -24.56
CA ALA A 54 -9.28 17.48 -25.54
C ALA A 54 -10.72 17.71 -25.06
N SER A 55 -11.71 17.29 -25.85
CA SER A 55 -13.13 17.43 -25.47
C SER A 55 -13.48 16.78 -24.13
N ASN A 56 -12.74 15.73 -23.74
CA ASN A 56 -12.92 14.95 -22.52
C ASN A 56 -11.80 15.14 -21.49
N ALA A 57 -10.85 16.08 -21.69
CA ALA A 57 -9.65 16.18 -20.87
C ALA A 57 -9.15 17.63 -20.72
N MET A 58 -8.71 18.03 -19.53
CA MET A 58 -7.99 19.30 -19.36
C MET A 58 -6.60 19.23 -20.03
N PHE A 59 -5.91 18.10 -19.89
CA PHE A 59 -4.62 17.83 -20.50
C PHE A 59 -4.52 16.40 -21.02
N VAL A 60 -3.85 16.20 -22.15
CA VAL A 60 -3.60 14.88 -22.73
C VAL A 60 -2.10 14.62 -22.81
N ILE A 61 -1.66 13.49 -22.24
CA ILE A 61 -0.31 12.98 -22.36
C ILE A 61 -0.32 11.85 -23.40
N SER A 62 0.15 12.16 -24.61
CA SER A 62 0.14 11.22 -25.75
C SER A 62 1.48 10.57 -26.04
N GLN A 63 2.54 10.95 -25.31
CA GLN A 63 3.89 10.41 -25.48
C GLN A 63 4.46 9.92 -24.14
N PRO A 64 5.26 8.84 -24.14
CA PRO A 64 6.05 8.45 -22.97
C PRO A 64 6.91 9.61 -22.45
N GLY A 65 7.16 9.65 -21.14
CA GLY A 65 8.00 10.71 -20.56
C GLY A 65 7.71 10.99 -19.09
N SER A 66 8.46 11.94 -18.54
CA SER A 66 8.24 12.46 -17.19
C SER A 66 7.60 13.84 -17.28
N TYR A 67 6.50 14.03 -16.57
CA TYR A 67 5.67 15.22 -16.62
C TYR A 67 5.44 15.77 -15.21
N TYR A 68 5.23 17.08 -15.08
CA TYR A 68 4.94 17.68 -13.78
C TYR A 68 3.92 18.82 -13.86
N LEU A 69 3.12 18.99 -12.80
CA LEU A 69 2.24 20.14 -12.65
C LEU A 69 3.03 21.40 -12.27
N THR A 70 2.59 22.52 -12.82
CA THR A 70 3.13 23.87 -12.53
C THR A 70 2.17 24.72 -11.69
N GLY A 71 0.98 24.17 -11.38
CA GLY A 71 -0.08 24.82 -10.62
C GLY A 71 -1.26 23.86 -10.45
N ASP A 72 -2.24 24.28 -9.64
CA ASP A 72 -3.49 23.56 -9.47
C ASP A 72 -4.27 23.46 -10.79
N VAL A 73 -5.01 22.36 -10.95
CA VAL A 73 -5.84 22.08 -12.12
C VAL A 73 -7.30 22.01 -11.70
N ASN A 74 -8.12 22.96 -12.17
CA ASN A 74 -9.57 22.85 -12.04
C ASN A 74 -10.11 22.04 -13.22
N VAL A 75 -10.85 20.99 -12.95
CA VAL A 75 -11.40 20.07 -13.95
C VAL A 75 -12.86 20.39 -14.19
N ASP A 76 -13.21 20.70 -15.44
CA ASP A 76 -14.59 20.96 -15.82
C ASP A 76 -15.47 19.71 -15.68
N ALA A 77 -16.79 19.91 -15.65
CA ALA A 77 -17.73 18.81 -15.78
C ALA A 77 -17.51 18.06 -17.11
N SER A 78 -17.76 16.75 -17.09
CA SER A 78 -17.59 15.82 -18.22
C SER A 78 -16.15 15.63 -18.73
N LYS A 79 -15.14 16.16 -18.01
CA LYS A 79 -13.72 15.98 -18.35
C LYS A 79 -12.95 15.23 -17.27
N SER A 80 -11.84 14.61 -17.66
CA SER A 80 -10.77 14.23 -16.74
C SER A 80 -9.73 15.35 -16.63
N GLY A 81 -8.97 15.41 -15.53
CA GLY A 81 -7.84 16.32 -15.40
C GLY A 81 -6.75 15.98 -16.40
N ILE A 82 -6.14 14.80 -16.25
CA ILE A 82 -5.11 14.31 -17.16
C ILE A 82 -5.57 12.98 -17.78
N VAL A 83 -5.61 12.93 -19.11
CA VAL A 83 -5.81 11.67 -19.85
C VAL A 83 -4.47 11.19 -20.39
N VAL A 84 -4.08 9.97 -20.00
CA VAL A 84 -2.85 9.30 -20.41
C VAL A 84 -3.15 8.37 -21.58
N GLN A 85 -2.53 8.65 -22.73
CA GLN A 85 -2.67 7.88 -23.96
C GLN A 85 -1.41 7.07 -24.32
N ALA A 86 -0.32 7.21 -23.56
CA ALA A 86 0.92 6.45 -23.72
C ALA A 86 1.31 5.67 -22.45
N SER A 87 2.01 4.56 -22.63
CA SER A 87 2.68 3.83 -21.54
C SER A 87 4.02 4.48 -21.18
N ASN A 88 4.63 4.10 -20.06
CA ASN A 88 5.90 4.66 -19.56
C ASN A 88 5.82 6.17 -19.29
N VAL A 89 4.83 6.55 -18.48
CA VAL A 89 4.54 7.94 -18.14
C VAL A 89 4.74 8.12 -16.64
N THR A 90 5.53 9.11 -16.24
CA THR A 90 5.57 9.58 -14.85
C THR A 90 4.88 10.94 -14.79
N ILE A 91 3.95 11.10 -13.86
CA ILE A 91 3.24 12.34 -13.56
C ILE A 91 3.59 12.71 -12.13
N ASP A 92 4.28 13.82 -11.96
CA ASP A 92 4.52 14.44 -10.67
C ASP A 92 3.52 15.58 -10.46
N LEU A 93 2.58 15.42 -9.53
CA LEU A 93 1.64 16.48 -9.19
C LEU A 93 2.35 17.64 -8.46
N ASN A 94 3.61 17.48 -8.05
CA ASN A 94 4.50 18.52 -7.55
C ASN A 94 3.89 19.34 -6.39
N GLY A 95 3.13 18.66 -5.52
CA GLY A 95 2.40 19.22 -4.39
C GLY A 95 1.08 19.91 -4.74
N PHE A 96 0.72 20.01 -6.01
CA PHE A 96 -0.51 20.67 -6.47
C PHE A 96 -1.73 19.76 -6.41
N THR A 97 -2.89 20.39 -6.54
CA THR A 97 -4.20 19.74 -6.49
C THR A 97 -4.83 19.67 -7.88
N ILE A 98 -5.32 18.50 -8.27
CA ILE A 98 -6.31 18.34 -9.34
C ILE A 98 -7.70 18.33 -8.70
N LYS A 99 -8.47 19.39 -8.92
CA LYS A 99 -9.75 19.64 -8.27
C LYS A 99 -10.90 19.53 -9.27
N GLY A 100 -11.82 18.61 -9.02
CA GLY A 100 -13.05 18.44 -9.77
C GLY A 100 -14.20 19.26 -9.21
N ILE A 101 -15.26 19.32 -10.00
CA ILE A 101 -16.58 19.78 -9.63
C ILE A 101 -17.60 18.65 -9.87
N ALA A 102 -18.86 18.88 -9.50
CA ALA A 102 -19.93 17.95 -9.84
C ALA A 102 -19.93 17.64 -11.35
N GLY A 103 -19.79 16.35 -11.69
CA GLY A 103 -19.73 15.88 -13.08
C GLY A 103 -18.31 15.74 -13.66
N SER A 104 -17.24 16.14 -12.96
CA SER A 104 -15.87 15.83 -13.37
C SER A 104 -15.63 14.31 -13.33
N VAL A 105 -14.94 13.78 -14.32
CA VAL A 105 -14.84 12.33 -14.55
C VAL A 105 -13.72 11.71 -13.71
N ALA A 106 -12.47 12.06 -13.96
CA ALA A 106 -11.34 11.55 -13.20
C ALA A 106 -10.20 12.55 -13.04
N GLY A 107 -9.41 12.45 -11.98
CA GLY A 107 -8.21 13.28 -11.81
C GLY A 107 -7.13 12.88 -12.82
N VAL A 108 -6.82 11.59 -12.85
CA VAL A 108 -5.96 10.96 -13.86
C VAL A 108 -6.66 9.73 -14.42
N SER A 109 -6.72 9.61 -15.74
CA SER A 109 -7.27 8.42 -16.40
C SER A 109 -6.39 7.89 -17.53
N GLY A 110 -6.43 6.59 -17.78
CA GLY A 110 -5.61 5.96 -18.83
C GLY A 110 -5.98 4.49 -19.08
N GLY A 111 -6.94 4.24 -19.96
CA GLY A 111 -7.34 2.87 -20.32
C GLY A 111 -6.27 2.14 -21.14
N GLY A 112 -5.89 0.94 -20.72
CA GLY A 112 -4.94 0.08 -21.43
C GLY A 112 -3.52 0.63 -21.49
N LYS A 113 -3.04 1.25 -20.40
CA LYS A 113 -1.70 1.84 -20.31
C LYS A 113 -0.87 1.14 -19.25
N ASP A 114 0.41 0.93 -19.57
CA ASP A 114 1.37 0.28 -18.70
C ASP A 114 2.37 1.29 -18.13
N ARG A 115 2.92 0.98 -16.95
CA ARG A 115 4.01 1.76 -16.34
C ARG A 115 3.68 3.25 -16.24
N VAL A 116 2.47 3.53 -15.76
CA VAL A 116 2.05 4.90 -15.41
C VAL A 116 2.32 5.10 -13.92
N LYS A 117 3.13 6.09 -13.59
CA LYS A 117 3.44 6.50 -12.22
C LYS A 117 2.80 7.87 -11.96
N VAL A 118 2.07 8.02 -10.85
CA VAL A 118 1.49 9.29 -10.40
C VAL A 118 1.96 9.55 -8.98
N VAL A 119 2.54 10.73 -8.72
CA VAL A 119 3.14 11.05 -7.41
C VAL A 119 2.88 12.45 -6.90
N ASN A 120 3.08 12.64 -5.59
CA ASN A 120 3.26 13.92 -4.89
C ASN A 120 2.14 14.94 -5.09
N GLY A 121 0.93 14.68 -4.57
CA GLY A 121 -0.10 15.72 -4.60
C GLY A 121 -1.48 15.25 -4.22
N ARG A 122 -2.48 16.04 -4.63
CA ARG A 122 -3.88 15.83 -4.22
C ARG A 122 -4.80 15.71 -5.42
N ILE A 123 -5.78 14.81 -5.31
CA ILE A 123 -6.91 14.73 -6.25
C ILE A 123 -8.19 14.80 -5.43
N VAL A 124 -9.07 15.75 -5.76
CA VAL A 124 -10.26 16.04 -4.93
C VAL A 124 -11.49 16.23 -5.79
N GLY A 125 -12.64 15.67 -5.38
CA GLY A 125 -13.94 16.03 -5.95
C GLY A 125 -14.19 15.50 -7.36
N MET A 126 -13.63 14.34 -7.69
CA MET A 126 -13.83 13.65 -8.99
C MET A 126 -14.98 12.64 -8.90
N SER A 127 -15.45 12.12 -10.03
CA SER A 127 -16.23 10.87 -9.99
C SER A 127 -15.35 9.71 -9.53
N THR A 128 -14.20 9.51 -10.19
CA THR A 128 -13.16 8.60 -9.71
C THR A 128 -11.81 9.33 -9.62
N GLY A 129 -11.11 9.26 -8.48
CA GLY A 129 -9.83 9.96 -8.33
C GLY A 129 -8.80 9.57 -9.40
N ILE A 130 -8.45 8.28 -9.47
CA ILE A 130 -7.56 7.72 -10.50
C ILE A 130 -8.21 6.50 -11.16
N TYR A 131 -8.28 6.50 -12.49
CA TYR A 131 -8.88 5.41 -13.29
C TYR A 131 -7.91 4.91 -14.38
N ILE A 132 -7.12 3.88 -14.07
CA ILE A 132 -6.13 3.30 -14.99
C ILE A 132 -6.35 1.79 -15.06
N THR A 133 -7.28 1.37 -15.91
CA THR A 133 -7.73 -0.02 -16.02
C THR A 133 -7.32 -0.63 -17.35
N HIS A 134 -7.29 -1.96 -17.43
CA HIS A 134 -7.05 -2.68 -18.68
C HIS A 134 -8.08 -3.81 -18.80
N SER A 135 -8.60 -4.01 -20.00
CA SER A 135 -9.55 -5.09 -20.32
C SER A 135 -8.92 -6.48 -20.42
N THR A 136 -7.59 -6.59 -20.39
CA THR A 136 -6.85 -7.86 -20.52
C THR A 136 -5.99 -8.10 -19.29
N SER A 137 -5.97 -9.35 -18.83
CA SER A 137 -5.43 -9.79 -17.53
C SER A 137 -3.90 -9.72 -17.35
N TYR A 138 -3.16 -8.94 -18.14
CA TYR A 138 -1.70 -8.95 -18.08
C TYR A 138 -1.06 -7.57 -18.13
N HIS A 139 -0.07 -7.43 -17.23
CA HIS A 139 0.82 -6.31 -16.93
C HIS A 139 0.15 -5.00 -16.56
N GLN A 140 0.23 -4.66 -15.27
CA GLN A 140 0.15 -3.28 -14.85
C GLN A 140 1.17 -3.01 -13.74
N ALA A 141 2.17 -2.23 -14.10
CA ALA A 141 3.14 -1.65 -13.18
C ALA A 141 2.73 -0.21 -12.87
N ILE A 142 1.47 -0.01 -12.50
CA ILE A 142 1.00 1.31 -12.05
C ILE A 142 1.65 1.59 -10.71
N VAL A 143 2.13 2.81 -10.51
CA VAL A 143 2.70 3.23 -9.23
C VAL A 143 2.00 4.51 -8.79
N LEU A 144 1.29 4.42 -7.67
CA LEU A 144 0.67 5.55 -7.01
C LEU A 144 1.42 5.76 -5.70
N GLU A 145 2.01 6.94 -5.51
CA GLU A 145 2.90 7.18 -4.38
C GLU A 145 2.78 8.62 -3.87
N ASP A 146 2.69 8.81 -2.55
CA ASP A 146 2.59 10.13 -1.91
C ASP A 146 1.39 10.97 -2.43
N LEU A 147 0.20 10.35 -2.44
CA LEU A 147 -1.04 10.95 -2.93
C LEU A 147 -2.12 11.04 -1.86
N VAL A 148 -2.85 12.15 -1.85
CA VAL A 148 -4.13 12.27 -1.12
C VAL A 148 -5.27 12.33 -2.14
N ILE A 149 -6.13 11.31 -2.14
CA ILE A 149 -7.29 11.22 -3.01
C ILE A 149 -8.54 11.31 -2.15
N SER A 150 -9.37 12.32 -2.37
CA SER A 150 -10.48 12.61 -1.46
C SER A 150 -11.77 13.00 -2.19
N GLN A 151 -12.90 12.75 -1.53
CA GLN A 151 -14.22 13.23 -1.97
C GLN A 151 -14.58 12.77 -3.39
N SER A 152 -14.19 11.54 -3.75
CA SER A 152 -14.59 10.93 -5.02
C SER A 152 -16.05 10.50 -4.92
N THR A 153 -16.91 10.81 -5.89
CA THR A 153 -18.33 10.43 -5.78
C THR A 153 -18.58 8.94 -6.03
N ASN A 154 -17.68 8.27 -6.73
CA ASN A 154 -17.60 6.81 -6.88
C ASN A 154 -16.32 6.31 -6.17
N ASP A 155 -15.48 5.52 -6.83
CA ASP A 155 -14.25 4.97 -6.23
C ASP A 155 -13.12 6.00 -6.16
N GLY A 156 -12.26 5.93 -5.14
CA GLY A 156 -11.09 6.80 -5.05
C GLY A 156 -10.02 6.42 -6.09
N VAL A 157 -9.64 5.13 -6.09
CA VAL A 157 -8.68 4.55 -7.03
C VAL A 157 -9.31 3.32 -7.67
N PHE A 158 -9.23 3.24 -9.00
CA PHE A 158 -9.54 2.03 -9.75
C PHE A 158 -8.38 1.77 -10.72
N ILE A 159 -7.58 0.76 -10.40
CA ILE A 159 -6.46 0.33 -11.25
C ILE A 159 -6.54 -1.16 -11.53
N GLY A 160 -5.91 -1.59 -12.63
CA GLY A 160 -5.74 -3.02 -12.87
C GLY A 160 -4.75 -3.61 -11.87
N GLY A 161 -3.51 -3.16 -11.83
CA GLY A 161 -2.52 -3.73 -10.92
C GLY A 161 -1.32 -2.80 -10.70
N GLY A 162 -0.56 -3.05 -9.64
CA GLY A 162 0.64 -2.26 -9.37
C GLY A 162 0.91 -2.04 -7.89
N ALA A 163 1.50 -0.88 -7.59
CA ALA A 163 1.90 -0.48 -6.26
C ALA A 163 1.17 0.79 -5.81
N LEU A 164 0.58 0.77 -4.61
CA LEU A 164 0.13 1.95 -3.86
C LEU A 164 1.04 2.10 -2.64
N ARG A 165 1.63 3.29 -2.46
CA ARG A 165 2.59 3.57 -1.38
C ARG A 165 2.32 4.93 -0.76
N HIS A 166 2.25 5.03 0.57
CA HIS A 166 2.07 6.33 1.25
C HIS A 166 0.88 7.13 0.71
N CYS A 167 -0.19 6.44 0.32
CA CYS A 167 -1.40 7.07 -0.20
C CYS A 167 -2.47 7.16 0.89
N GLU A 168 -3.17 8.27 0.93
CA GLU A 168 -4.38 8.48 1.73
C GLU A 168 -5.58 8.58 0.79
N ILE A 169 -6.54 7.66 0.94
CA ILE A 169 -7.74 7.61 0.12
C ILE A 169 -8.96 7.67 1.02
N GLU A 170 -9.64 8.82 0.97
CA GLU A 170 -10.66 9.17 1.95
C GLU A 170 -11.96 9.69 1.34
N ARG A 171 -13.08 9.45 2.04
CA ARG A 171 -14.38 10.04 1.70
C ARG A 171 -14.81 9.75 0.26
N SER A 172 -14.48 8.57 -0.26
CA SER A 172 -15.00 8.12 -1.55
C SER A 172 -16.41 7.57 -1.37
N GLY A 173 -17.35 7.88 -2.26
CA GLY A 173 -18.71 7.34 -2.20
C GLY A 173 -18.77 5.83 -2.44
N GLY A 174 -17.79 5.29 -3.17
CA GLY A 174 -17.60 3.87 -3.45
C GLY A 174 -16.45 3.25 -2.64
N ILE A 175 -15.66 2.41 -3.31
CA ILE A 175 -14.47 1.77 -2.73
C ILE A 175 -13.33 2.79 -2.64
N GLY A 176 -12.54 2.76 -1.57
CA GLY A 176 -11.33 3.58 -1.48
C GLY A 176 -10.35 3.26 -2.62
N ALA A 177 -9.78 2.05 -2.61
CA ALA A 177 -9.02 1.53 -3.75
C ALA A 177 -9.51 0.18 -4.24
N PHE A 178 -9.71 0.05 -5.55
CA PHE A 178 -9.98 -1.19 -6.24
C PHE A 178 -8.83 -1.56 -7.17
N ILE A 179 -8.14 -2.67 -6.85
CA ILE A 179 -7.03 -3.24 -7.62
C ILE A 179 -7.50 -4.58 -8.19
N THR A 180 -7.79 -4.62 -9.49
CA THR A 180 -8.58 -5.72 -10.08
C THR A 180 -7.77 -6.88 -10.66
N ALA A 181 -6.47 -6.73 -10.87
CA ALA A 181 -5.65 -7.69 -11.57
C ALA A 181 -5.32 -8.89 -10.68
N ASN A 182 -5.26 -10.05 -11.33
CA ASN A 182 -4.78 -11.29 -10.75
C ASN A 182 -3.24 -11.37 -10.66
N THR A 183 -2.54 -10.27 -10.91
CA THR A 183 -1.08 -10.17 -10.75
C THR A 183 -0.72 -9.68 -9.35
N ALA A 184 0.47 -10.04 -8.86
CA ALA A 184 0.95 -9.68 -7.54
C ALA A 184 1.11 -8.15 -7.39
N SER A 185 0.07 -7.49 -6.84
CA SER A 185 0.08 -6.06 -6.52
C SER A 185 0.61 -5.84 -5.09
N THR A 186 1.02 -4.61 -4.78
CA THR A 186 1.49 -4.24 -3.45
C THR A 186 0.78 -2.99 -2.94
N VAL A 187 0.26 -3.05 -1.73
CA VAL A 187 -0.24 -1.88 -1.02
C VAL A 187 0.58 -1.77 0.26
N GLU A 188 1.27 -0.65 0.45
CA GLU A 188 2.13 -0.41 1.60
C GLU A 188 1.93 0.97 2.18
N ASP A 189 1.88 1.05 3.50
CA ASP A 189 1.89 2.32 4.24
C ASP A 189 0.76 3.27 3.77
N CYS A 190 -0.41 2.70 3.43
CA CYS A 190 -1.57 3.43 2.94
C CYS A 190 -2.67 3.55 3.99
N THR A 191 -3.49 4.59 3.86
CA THR A 191 -4.69 4.82 4.69
C THR A 191 -5.95 4.87 3.85
N PHE A 192 -6.97 4.09 4.24
CA PHE A 192 -8.29 4.06 3.61
C PHE A 192 -9.35 4.45 4.63
N TYR A 193 -9.90 5.65 4.52
CA TYR A 193 -10.72 6.25 5.56
C TYR A 193 -12.09 6.73 5.08
N ASP A 194 -13.15 6.39 5.82
CA ASP A 194 -14.50 6.95 5.61
C ASP A 194 -15.03 6.77 4.17
N ASN A 195 -14.78 5.59 3.57
CA ASN A 195 -15.30 5.28 2.24
C ASN A 195 -16.69 4.61 2.33
N GLY A 196 -17.55 4.90 1.35
CA GLY A 196 -18.94 4.43 1.27
C GLY A 196 -19.08 2.93 0.96
N SER A 197 -17.98 2.25 0.67
CA SER A 197 -17.89 0.79 0.51
C SER A 197 -16.67 0.24 1.25
N ASN A 198 -15.90 -0.67 0.65
CA ASN A 198 -14.66 -1.18 1.22
C ASN A 198 -13.57 -0.10 1.21
N GLY A 199 -12.67 -0.12 2.20
CA GLY A 199 -11.48 0.73 2.19
C GLY A 199 -10.54 0.32 1.05
N LEU A 200 -10.16 -0.96 1.05
CA LEU A 200 -9.38 -1.60 -0.01
C LEU A 200 -10.08 -2.86 -0.52
N ASN A 201 -10.15 -3.01 -1.83
CA ASN A 201 -10.49 -4.25 -2.51
C ASN A 201 -9.36 -4.62 -3.48
N MET A 202 -8.62 -5.68 -3.18
CA MET A 202 -7.50 -6.13 -3.98
C MET A 202 -7.67 -7.60 -4.37
N TYR A 203 -7.57 -7.90 -5.66
CA TYR A 203 -7.70 -9.28 -6.11
C TYR A 203 -6.48 -10.12 -5.72
N SER A 204 -5.27 -9.74 -6.14
CA SER A 204 -4.05 -10.50 -5.83
C SER A 204 -2.92 -9.60 -5.35
N GLY A 205 -2.25 -9.96 -4.26
CA GLY A 205 -1.08 -9.21 -3.82
C GLY A 205 -0.75 -9.26 -2.32
N THR A 206 0.04 -8.28 -1.89
CA THR A 206 0.38 -8.07 -0.49
C THR A 206 -0.08 -6.69 -0.04
N VAL A 207 -0.81 -6.64 1.08
CA VAL A 207 -1.10 -5.42 1.83
C VAL A 207 -0.25 -5.45 3.08
N ARG A 208 0.52 -4.39 3.34
CA ARG A 208 1.31 -4.29 4.57
C ARG A 208 1.28 -2.91 5.18
N ASN A 209 1.41 -2.86 6.51
CA ASN A 209 1.54 -1.62 7.28
C ASN A 209 0.48 -0.56 6.93
N SER A 210 -0.72 -1.01 6.53
CA SER A 210 -1.77 -0.13 6.04
C SER A 210 -2.94 -0.10 7.02
N SER A 211 -3.68 1.00 7.02
CA SER A 211 -4.83 1.22 7.89
C SER A 211 -6.11 1.38 7.07
N ALA A 212 -7.18 0.70 7.47
CA ALA A 212 -8.51 0.92 6.93
C ALA A 212 -9.47 1.20 8.09
N SER A 213 -10.07 2.39 8.10
CA SER A 213 -10.97 2.79 9.17
C SER A 213 -12.24 3.50 8.75
N SER A 214 -13.30 3.31 9.54
CA SER A 214 -14.61 3.95 9.34
C SER A 214 -15.24 3.70 7.97
N ASN A 215 -14.87 2.60 7.28
CA ASN A 215 -15.45 2.28 5.99
C ASN A 215 -16.84 1.65 6.16
N SER A 216 -17.76 1.93 5.25
CA SER A 216 -19.13 1.41 5.32
C SER A 216 -19.19 -0.09 5.05
N GLY A 217 -18.21 -0.63 4.31
CA GLY A 217 -18.01 -2.05 4.02
C GLY A 217 -16.85 -2.68 4.78
N THR A 218 -16.10 -3.55 4.11
CA THR A 218 -14.90 -4.19 4.67
C THR A 218 -13.73 -3.21 4.70
N GLY A 219 -12.95 -3.16 5.78
CA GLY A 219 -11.73 -2.34 5.83
C GLY A 219 -10.74 -2.76 4.74
N ILE A 220 -10.25 -4.01 4.83
CA ILE A 220 -9.32 -4.60 3.86
C ILE A 220 -9.90 -5.91 3.32
N SER A 221 -10.17 -5.95 2.01
CA SER A 221 -10.61 -7.15 1.31
C SER A 221 -9.54 -7.60 0.31
N VAL A 222 -9.01 -8.80 0.51
CA VAL A 222 -8.02 -9.43 -0.39
C VAL A 222 -8.55 -10.79 -0.85
N THR A 223 -8.65 -11.01 -2.15
CA THR A 223 -9.06 -12.33 -2.66
C THR A 223 -7.94 -13.34 -2.47
N THR A 224 -6.76 -13.11 -3.05
CA THR A 224 -5.59 -14.00 -2.89
C THR A 224 -4.36 -13.22 -2.46
N GLY A 225 -3.72 -13.55 -1.35
CA GLY A 225 -2.56 -12.76 -0.95
C GLY A 225 -2.14 -12.80 0.50
N THR A 226 -1.49 -11.72 0.93
CA THR A 226 -1.05 -11.54 2.32
C THR A 226 -1.50 -10.17 2.83
N VAL A 227 -2.07 -10.13 4.03
CA VAL A 227 -2.33 -8.93 4.82
C VAL A 227 -1.43 -9.01 6.05
N LEU A 228 -0.47 -8.09 6.17
CA LEU A 228 0.59 -8.14 7.18
C LEU A 228 0.70 -6.82 7.94
N GLY A 229 0.69 -6.83 9.27
CA GLY A 229 0.94 -5.59 10.02
C GLY A 229 -0.11 -4.50 9.79
N CYS A 230 -1.34 -4.87 9.41
CA CYS A 230 -2.37 -3.91 9.05
C CYS A 230 -3.29 -3.60 10.22
N THR A 231 -3.94 -2.44 10.17
CA THR A 231 -4.99 -2.05 11.12
C THR A 231 -6.33 -1.97 10.41
N ALA A 232 -7.36 -2.64 10.93
CA ALA A 232 -8.73 -2.53 10.44
C ALA A 232 -9.67 -2.19 11.60
N ALA A 233 -10.13 -0.94 11.65
CA ALA A 233 -10.91 -0.39 12.76
C ALA A 233 -12.23 0.26 12.32
N ASP A 234 -13.31 0.13 13.10
CA ASP A 234 -14.57 0.85 12.86
C ASP A 234 -15.21 0.63 11.47
N ASN A 235 -14.87 -0.47 10.79
CA ASN A 235 -15.47 -0.85 9.51
C ASN A 235 -16.72 -1.71 9.75
N PHE A 236 -17.43 -2.10 8.69
CA PHE A 236 -18.46 -3.14 8.85
C PHE A 236 -17.80 -4.50 9.16
N VAL A 237 -16.89 -4.95 8.31
CA VAL A 237 -16.00 -6.08 8.57
C VAL A 237 -14.56 -5.59 8.59
N GLY A 238 -13.72 -6.07 9.51
CA GLY A 238 -12.33 -5.65 9.56
C GLY A 238 -11.54 -6.07 8.33
N ILE A 239 -11.28 -7.38 8.24
CA ILE A 239 -10.50 -7.98 7.14
C ILE A 239 -11.28 -9.13 6.52
N THR A 240 -11.36 -9.16 5.19
CA THR A 240 -11.80 -10.34 4.44
C THR A 240 -10.62 -10.88 3.63
N ILE A 241 -10.35 -12.18 3.77
CA ILE A 241 -9.37 -12.92 2.97
C ILE A 241 -10.05 -14.15 2.37
N GLU A 242 -9.89 -14.43 1.08
CA GLU A 242 -10.33 -15.73 0.54
C GLU A 242 -9.21 -16.75 0.68
N ALA A 243 -8.14 -16.65 -0.11
CA ALA A 243 -7.00 -17.55 -0.09
C ALA A 243 -5.71 -16.81 0.25
N GLY A 244 -5.20 -16.94 1.47
CA GLY A 244 -4.01 -16.18 1.82
C GLY A 244 -3.66 -16.18 3.30
N VAL A 245 -2.87 -15.18 3.68
CA VAL A 245 -2.39 -15.03 5.05
C VAL A 245 -2.88 -13.70 5.60
N VAL A 246 -3.45 -13.70 6.80
CA VAL A 246 -3.62 -12.51 7.62
C VAL A 246 -2.76 -12.68 8.86
N LYS A 247 -1.77 -11.80 9.01
CA LYS A 247 -0.76 -11.94 10.05
C LYS A 247 -0.38 -10.60 10.69
N ASP A 248 -0.04 -10.67 11.98
CA ASP A 248 0.51 -9.56 12.76
C ASP A 248 -0.36 -8.29 12.67
N SER A 249 -1.68 -8.46 12.48
CA SER A 249 -2.61 -7.36 12.23
C SER A 249 -3.48 -7.06 13.45
N THR A 250 -3.91 -5.80 13.57
CA THR A 250 -4.84 -5.33 14.61
C THR A 250 -6.22 -5.10 14.00
N VAL A 251 -7.23 -5.79 14.53
CA VAL A 251 -8.59 -5.78 13.98
C VAL A 251 -9.59 -5.51 15.09
N GLN A 252 -10.12 -4.29 15.14
CA GLN A 252 -10.88 -3.85 16.30
C GLN A 252 -12.12 -3.04 15.97
N ASP A 253 -13.08 -3.02 16.89
CA ASP A 253 -14.22 -2.10 16.86
C ASP A 253 -15.04 -2.16 15.54
N ASN A 254 -14.96 -3.25 14.77
CA ASN A 254 -15.72 -3.42 13.53
C ASN A 254 -17.16 -3.86 13.84
N ARG A 255 -18.13 -3.42 13.03
CA ARG A 255 -19.58 -3.55 13.31
C ARG A 255 -20.17 -4.96 13.08
N ASP A 256 -19.41 -5.90 12.55
CA ASP A 256 -19.85 -7.28 12.28
C ASP A 256 -18.79 -8.30 12.70
N LEU A 257 -17.83 -8.56 11.82
CA LEU A 257 -16.75 -9.52 12.03
C LEU A 257 -15.41 -8.81 12.14
N GLY A 258 -14.51 -9.38 12.94
CA GLY A 258 -13.10 -9.04 12.86
C GLY A 258 -12.52 -9.51 11.54
N ILE A 259 -12.31 -10.82 11.41
CA ILE A 259 -11.74 -11.45 10.22
C ILE A 259 -12.73 -12.46 9.62
N ARG A 260 -13.01 -12.31 8.33
CA ARG A 260 -13.72 -13.30 7.51
C ARG A 260 -12.73 -14.04 6.61
N ALA A 261 -12.60 -15.34 6.79
CA ALA A 261 -11.75 -16.22 5.99
C ALA A 261 -12.60 -17.15 5.11
N ASN A 262 -12.50 -16.99 3.79
CA ASN A 262 -13.27 -17.70 2.78
C ASN A 262 -12.32 -18.50 1.84
N GLY A 263 -11.52 -19.43 2.35
CA GLY A 263 -10.58 -20.23 1.56
C GLY A 263 -9.54 -20.96 2.40
N ASN A 264 -8.49 -21.51 1.78
CA ASN A 264 -7.32 -22.07 2.47
C ASN A 264 -6.47 -20.96 3.10
N ALA A 265 -7.02 -20.24 4.09
CA ALA A 265 -6.37 -19.10 4.71
C ALA A 265 -5.53 -19.50 5.94
N LEU A 266 -4.50 -18.72 6.24
CA LEU A 266 -3.78 -18.73 7.51
C LEU A 266 -4.06 -17.43 8.24
N ASN A 267 -4.69 -17.51 9.40
CA ASN A 267 -4.89 -16.39 10.30
C ASN A 267 -3.99 -16.57 11.53
N SER A 268 -2.87 -15.84 11.56
CA SER A 268 -1.82 -16.04 12.55
C SER A 268 -1.45 -14.76 13.29
N ASN A 269 -1.28 -14.81 14.61
CA ASN A 269 -0.74 -13.70 15.41
C ASN A 269 -1.50 -12.37 15.26
N ASN A 270 -2.82 -12.41 15.09
CA ASN A 270 -3.63 -11.19 15.02
C ASN A 270 -4.17 -10.81 16.40
N SER A 271 -4.20 -9.50 16.67
CA SER A 271 -4.90 -8.91 17.83
C SER A 271 -6.30 -8.51 17.39
N ILE A 272 -7.32 -9.14 17.97
CA ILE A 272 -8.72 -9.01 17.53
C ILE A 272 -9.58 -8.65 18.74
N SER A 273 -10.20 -7.47 18.76
CA SER A 273 -10.90 -6.98 19.95
C SER A 273 -12.16 -6.19 19.63
N ASN A 274 -13.22 -6.36 20.42
CA ASN A 274 -14.41 -5.51 20.37
C ASN A 274 -15.06 -5.39 18.97
N ASN A 275 -14.92 -6.37 18.10
CA ASN A 275 -15.71 -6.39 16.89
C ASN A 275 -17.15 -6.71 17.35
N THR A 276 -18.13 -5.88 17.02
CA THR A 276 -19.48 -5.92 17.60
C THR A 276 -20.54 -5.82 16.51
N PHE A 277 -21.19 -6.95 16.18
CA PHE A 277 -22.62 -6.91 15.84
C PHE A 277 -23.39 -7.09 17.14
N VAL A 278 -24.43 -6.28 17.36
CA VAL A 278 -25.35 -6.32 18.50
C VAL A 278 -25.54 -7.77 19.00
N ASP A 279 -24.93 -8.08 20.15
CA ASP A 279 -24.96 -9.38 20.87
C ASP A 279 -24.58 -10.67 20.10
N GLN A 280 -23.98 -10.59 18.90
CA GLN A 280 -23.56 -11.78 18.12
C GLN A 280 -22.19 -11.65 17.44
N SER A 281 -21.28 -10.85 18.00
CA SER A 281 -19.97 -10.65 17.41
C SER A 281 -19.12 -11.89 17.23
N ILE A 282 -18.37 -11.91 16.12
CA ILE A 282 -17.43 -12.99 15.83
C ILE A 282 -16.03 -12.39 15.58
N GLY A 283 -15.03 -12.89 16.31
CA GLY A 283 -13.64 -12.50 16.11
C GLY A 283 -13.11 -12.96 14.76
N ILE A 284 -13.08 -14.28 14.54
CA ILE A 284 -12.70 -14.91 13.27
C ILE A 284 -13.80 -15.85 12.80
N GLN A 285 -14.28 -15.68 11.58
CA GLN A 285 -15.24 -16.60 10.95
C GLN A 285 -14.61 -17.30 9.74
N VAL A 286 -14.73 -18.62 9.73
CA VAL A 286 -14.43 -19.47 8.57
C VAL A 286 -15.74 -20.00 8.02
N GLN A 287 -16.01 -19.70 6.76
CA GLN A 287 -17.21 -20.14 6.07
C GLN A 287 -16.86 -20.57 4.64
N ASN A 288 -17.69 -21.46 4.07
CA ASN A 288 -17.60 -21.92 2.67
C ASN A 288 -16.26 -22.58 2.25
N THR A 289 -15.41 -22.97 3.20
CA THR A 289 -14.07 -23.48 2.90
C THR A 289 -13.62 -24.59 3.85
N SER A 290 -12.45 -25.17 3.61
CA SER A 290 -11.77 -26.07 4.53
C SER A 290 -10.27 -25.77 4.54
N GLY A 291 -9.50 -26.37 5.44
CA GLY A 291 -8.04 -26.21 5.44
C GLY A 291 -7.53 -24.87 6.00
N THR A 292 -8.40 -24.05 6.59
CA THR A 292 -7.95 -22.83 7.28
C THR A 292 -7.18 -23.20 8.54
N ARG A 293 -6.05 -22.52 8.78
CA ARG A 293 -5.27 -22.58 10.03
C ARG A 293 -5.41 -21.28 10.81
N ILE A 294 -5.79 -21.37 12.09
CA ILE A 294 -5.98 -20.25 12.99
C ILE A 294 -5.09 -20.44 14.21
N GLU A 295 -4.07 -19.59 14.36
CA GLU A 295 -3.09 -19.76 15.43
C GLU A 295 -2.56 -18.47 16.05
N GLY A 296 -2.20 -18.51 17.32
CA GLY A 296 -1.51 -17.39 17.98
C GLY A 296 -2.33 -16.10 18.08
N ASN A 297 -3.64 -16.14 17.82
CA ASN A 297 -4.46 -14.94 17.85
C ASN A 297 -4.85 -14.58 19.30
N ALA A 298 -4.86 -13.28 19.60
CA ALA A 298 -5.38 -12.73 20.85
C ALA A 298 -6.77 -12.15 20.60
N ILE A 299 -7.81 -12.86 21.04
CA ILE A 299 -9.20 -12.54 20.74
C ILE A 299 -9.92 -12.10 22.03
N THR A 300 -10.45 -10.88 22.04
CA THR A 300 -11.02 -10.31 23.26
C THR A 300 -12.40 -9.70 23.06
N ARG A 301 -13.27 -9.84 24.06
CA ARG A 301 -14.61 -9.22 24.13
C ARG A 301 -15.48 -9.51 22.91
N MET A 302 -15.65 -10.78 22.57
CA MET A 302 -16.52 -11.27 21.49
C MET A 302 -17.67 -12.12 22.03
N TYR A 303 -18.78 -12.20 21.32
CA TYR A 303 -19.78 -13.24 21.58
C TYR A 303 -19.21 -14.62 21.24
N VAL A 304 -18.62 -14.77 20.04
CA VAL A 304 -17.84 -15.96 19.63
C VAL A 304 -16.43 -15.53 19.23
N GLY A 305 -15.41 -16.14 19.83
CA GLY A 305 -14.02 -15.87 19.46
C GLY A 305 -13.70 -16.37 18.05
N VAL A 306 -13.83 -17.68 17.82
CA VAL A 306 -13.62 -18.33 16.52
C VAL A 306 -14.85 -19.15 16.12
N SER A 307 -15.41 -18.86 14.95
CA SER A 307 -16.53 -19.60 14.36
C SER A 307 -16.09 -20.38 13.12
N LEU A 308 -16.13 -21.70 13.19
CA LEU A 308 -15.80 -22.62 12.09
C LEU A 308 -17.07 -23.29 11.57
N LEU A 309 -17.68 -22.72 10.52
CA LEU A 309 -18.98 -23.19 10.01
C LEU A 309 -18.86 -24.38 9.05
N THR A 310 -17.63 -24.79 8.73
CA THR A 310 -17.28 -25.88 7.83
C THR A 310 -16.24 -26.79 8.48
N GLY A 311 -16.10 -28.04 8.01
CA GLY A 311 -15.14 -29.00 8.55
C GLY A 311 -13.72 -28.83 8.01
N ASN A 312 -12.79 -29.64 8.54
CA ASN A 312 -11.39 -29.76 8.13
C ASN A 312 -10.52 -28.51 8.33
N ASN A 313 -10.85 -27.67 9.32
CA ASN A 313 -10.01 -26.54 9.73
C ASN A 313 -9.21 -26.88 11.00
N TYR A 314 -8.16 -26.09 11.27
CA TYR A 314 -7.25 -26.24 12.40
C TYR A 314 -7.23 -24.95 13.23
N ALA A 315 -7.53 -25.02 14.52
CA ALA A 315 -7.45 -23.86 15.41
C ALA A 315 -6.78 -24.20 16.75
N PHE A 316 -5.63 -23.59 17.01
CA PHE A 316 -4.79 -23.95 18.15
C PHE A 316 -3.92 -22.77 18.62
N SER A 317 -3.40 -22.82 19.84
CA SER A 317 -2.55 -21.76 20.41
C SER A 317 -3.16 -20.35 20.37
N ASN A 318 -4.49 -20.23 20.36
CA ASN A 318 -5.17 -18.93 20.45
C ASN A 318 -5.49 -18.59 21.90
N SER A 319 -5.59 -17.30 22.21
CA SER A 319 -5.99 -16.81 23.53
C SER A 319 -7.30 -16.04 23.45
N PHE A 320 -8.19 -16.31 24.40
CA PHE A 320 -9.54 -15.75 24.48
C PHE A 320 -9.72 -15.04 25.81
N ARG A 321 -10.09 -13.76 25.78
CA ARG A 321 -10.38 -12.98 27.00
C ARG A 321 -11.74 -12.32 26.95
N GLY A 322 -12.59 -12.60 27.93
CA GLY A 322 -13.93 -12.01 28.01
C GLY A 322 -14.82 -12.32 26.80
N CYS A 323 -14.60 -13.47 26.14
CA CYS A 323 -15.51 -13.96 25.10
C CYS A 323 -16.62 -14.81 25.73
N THR A 324 -17.87 -14.71 25.26
CA THR A 324 -18.98 -15.55 25.74
C THR A 324 -18.75 -17.02 25.38
N HIS A 325 -18.31 -17.25 24.13
CA HIS A 325 -17.88 -18.55 23.63
C HIS A 325 -16.51 -18.39 22.97
N ALA A 326 -15.52 -19.20 23.36
CA ALA A 326 -14.24 -19.22 22.63
C ALA A 326 -14.42 -19.75 21.20
N PHE A 327 -15.28 -20.76 21.03
CA PHE A 327 -15.45 -21.49 19.79
C PHE A 327 -16.93 -21.79 19.48
N ASN A 328 -17.31 -21.67 18.21
CA ASN A 328 -18.51 -22.27 17.61
C ASN A 328 -18.07 -23.12 16.41
N VAL A 329 -18.21 -24.44 16.46
CA VAL A 329 -17.45 -25.34 15.58
C VAL A 329 -18.34 -26.43 14.99
N ALA A 330 -18.37 -26.52 13.66
CA ALA A 330 -18.96 -27.62 12.92
C ALA A 330 -18.15 -28.92 13.08
N ALA A 331 -18.75 -30.07 12.76
CA ALA A 331 -18.07 -31.36 12.80
C ALA A 331 -16.81 -31.40 11.91
N ASN A 332 -15.89 -32.32 12.22
CA ASN A 332 -14.65 -32.59 11.47
C ASN A 332 -13.59 -31.48 11.50
N ASN A 333 -13.66 -30.55 12.45
CA ASN A 333 -12.58 -29.61 12.73
C ASN A 333 -11.60 -30.17 13.77
N ARG A 334 -10.36 -29.68 13.76
CA ARG A 334 -9.30 -30.04 14.72
C ARG A 334 -8.97 -28.83 15.58
N ILE A 335 -9.37 -28.88 16.84
CA ILE A 335 -9.18 -27.80 17.81
C ILE A 335 -8.17 -28.26 18.85
N GLY A 336 -7.13 -27.45 19.10
CA GLY A 336 -6.20 -27.69 20.21
C GLY A 336 -6.94 -27.66 21.54
N THR A 337 -6.41 -28.34 22.56
CA THR A 337 -7.09 -28.49 23.86
C THR A 337 -7.59 -27.15 24.40
N LEU A 338 -8.85 -27.07 24.82
CA LEU A 338 -9.39 -25.86 25.46
C LEU A 338 -9.02 -25.86 26.94
N VAL A 339 -8.32 -24.81 27.36
CA VAL A 339 -7.79 -24.70 28.71
C VAL A 339 -8.25 -23.39 29.32
N THR A 340 -9.12 -23.49 30.31
CA THR A 340 -9.49 -22.35 31.16
C THR A 340 -8.45 -22.27 32.27
N GLY A 341 -7.47 -21.37 32.12
CA GLY A 341 -6.34 -21.30 33.03
C GLY A 341 -6.78 -20.93 34.44
N THR A 342 -6.25 -21.61 35.47
CA THR A 342 -6.33 -21.09 36.84
C THR A 342 -5.38 -19.89 36.94
N ALA A 343 -5.85 -18.77 37.52
CA ALA A 343 -4.99 -17.63 37.76
C ALA A 343 -3.76 -18.09 38.56
N SER A 344 -2.57 -17.73 38.09
CA SER A 344 -1.36 -18.05 38.84
C SER A 344 -1.41 -17.35 40.21
N PRO A 345 -1.01 -18.01 41.30
CA PRO A 345 -0.80 -17.31 42.55
C PRO A 345 0.25 -16.22 42.34
N MET A 346 0.31 -15.22 43.22
CA MET A 346 1.46 -14.32 43.24
C MET A 346 2.72 -15.17 43.44
N PHE A 347 3.67 -15.08 42.52
CA PHE A 347 5.00 -15.68 42.66
C PHE A 347 6.05 -14.70 42.17
N ILE A 348 7.23 -14.72 42.79
CA ILE A 348 8.42 -13.99 42.35
C ILE A 348 9.54 -15.03 42.34
N GLY A 349 10.00 -15.43 41.15
CA GLY A 349 11.05 -16.45 40.99
C GLY A 349 10.88 -17.30 39.75
N ASN A 350 11.70 -18.36 39.64
CA ASN A 350 11.74 -19.28 38.49
C ASN A 350 10.80 -20.50 38.66
N VAL A 351 9.94 -20.48 39.68
CA VAL A 351 8.95 -21.52 39.98
C VAL A 351 7.60 -20.85 40.28
N GLY A 352 6.53 -21.42 39.75
CA GLY A 352 5.19 -20.82 39.76
C GLY A 352 4.64 -20.67 38.34
N GLY A 353 3.34 -20.44 38.26
CA GLY A 353 2.62 -20.43 36.99
C GLY A 353 2.31 -21.83 36.45
N GLY A 354 1.45 -21.87 35.43
CA GLY A 354 1.01 -23.10 34.79
C GLY A 354 -0.43 -22.97 34.32
N LEU A 355 -0.64 -23.11 33.01
CA LEU A 355 -1.98 -23.08 32.43
C LEU A 355 -2.77 -24.36 32.70
N GLY A 356 -2.13 -25.40 33.27
CA GLY A 356 -2.77 -26.67 33.57
C GLY A 356 -2.85 -27.62 32.37
N THR A 357 -1.97 -27.46 31.38
CA THR A 357 -1.93 -28.28 30.17
C THR A 357 -0.50 -28.66 29.79
N THR A 358 -0.35 -29.86 29.23
CA THR A 358 0.89 -30.34 28.58
C THR A 358 0.81 -30.26 27.06
N ASP A 359 -0.34 -29.87 26.51
CA ASP A 359 -0.54 -29.69 25.07
C ASP A 359 0.10 -28.34 24.64
N PRO A 360 1.20 -28.34 23.86
CA PRO A 360 1.83 -27.10 23.40
C PRO A 360 0.95 -26.31 22.42
N TYR A 361 -0.13 -26.93 21.91
CA TYR A 361 -1.08 -26.35 20.98
C TYR A 361 -2.41 -25.97 21.65
N ALA A 362 -2.47 -25.96 22.99
CA ALA A 362 -3.67 -25.59 23.72
C ALA A 362 -4.16 -24.17 23.38
N ASN A 363 -5.48 -24.01 23.29
CA ASN A 363 -6.14 -22.72 23.25
C ASN A 363 -6.46 -22.27 24.70
N ILE A 364 -6.14 -21.03 25.05
CA ILE A 364 -6.21 -20.52 26.42
C ILE A 364 -7.37 -19.56 26.61
N ILE A 365 -8.23 -19.83 27.58
CA ILE A 365 -9.36 -18.98 27.98
C ILE A 365 -9.01 -18.33 29.33
N HIS A 366 -9.07 -17.00 29.42
CA HIS A 366 -8.66 -16.24 30.62
C HIS A 366 -9.42 -14.92 30.85
#